data_AF-A0A931R972-F1
#
_entry.id   AF-A0A931R972-F1
#
_cell.length_a   1.000
_cell.length_b   1.000
_cell.length_c   1.000
_cell.angle_alpha   90.00
_cell.angle_beta   90.00
_cell.angle_gamma   90.00
#
_symmetry.space_group_name_H-M   'P 1'
#
loop_
_entity.id
_entity.type
_entity.pdbx_description
1 polymer ?
#
loop_
_entity_poly.entity_id
_entity_poly.type
_entity_poly.pdbx_seq_one_letter_code
_entity_poly.pdbx_strand_id
1 'polypeptide(L)'
;TVFVIGPDKKAKAMLVYPMSTGRNFDEVLRLLDSVQLTAKHTVATPVNWKPGQDVIIPTSVSDEDARKKYPQGYQTLKPYLRVVSQPDK
;
A
#
# COMPACT_ATOMS: atom_id res chain seq x y z
N THR A 1 0.03 -7.27 21.45
CA THR A 1 -0.57 -6.74 20.19
C THR A 1 0.03 -5.40 19.87
N VAL A 2 0.27 -5.11 18.59
CA VAL A 2 0.70 -3.80 18.08
C VAL A 2 -0.44 -3.19 17.26
N PHE A 3 -0.74 -1.91 17.48
CA PHE A 3 -1.74 -1.16 16.73
C PHE A 3 -1.06 0.00 15.98
N VAL A 4 -1.41 0.16 14.70
CA VAL A 4 -1.06 1.36 13.93
C VAL A 4 -2.28 2.27 13.91
N ILE A 5 -2.18 3.46 14.49
CA ILE A 5 -3.27 4.43 14.62
C ILE A 5 -3.01 5.61 13.71
N GLY A 6 -3.98 5.95 12.86
CA GLY A 6 -3.89 7.11 11.98
C GLY A 6 -4.14 8.44 12.72
N PRO A 7 -3.83 9.59 12.09
CA PRO A 7 -4.15 10.92 12.62
C PRO A 7 -5.65 11.13 12.90
N ASP A 8 -6.50 10.36 12.20
CA ASP A 8 -7.95 10.30 12.39
C ASP A 8 -8.39 9.49 13.63
N LYS A 9 -7.43 9.06 14.47
CA LYS A 9 -7.63 8.22 15.66
C LYS A 9 -8.24 6.84 15.36
N LYS A 10 -8.25 6.40 14.10
CA LYS A 10 -8.74 5.08 13.71
C LYS A 10 -7.59 4.08 13.62
N ALA A 11 -7.84 2.84 14.04
CA ALA A 11 -6.90 1.75 13.82
C ALA A 11 -6.80 1.43 12.32
N LYS A 12 -5.58 1.45 11.78
CA LYS A 12 -5.27 1.13 10.38
C LYS A 12 -4.75 -0.29 10.20
N ALA A 13 -4.09 -0.82 11.23
CA ALA A 13 -3.62 -2.20 11.25
C ALA A 13 -3.43 -2.73 12.67
N MET A 14 -3.49 -4.05 12.82
CA MET A 14 -3.28 -4.78 14.07
C MET A 14 -2.36 -5.99 13.82
N LEU A 15 -1.32 -6.15 14.63
CA LEU A 15 -0.43 -7.31 14.63
C LEU A 15 -0.53 -8.03 15.98
N VAL A 16 -0.92 -9.31 15.97
CA VAL A 16 -1.06 -10.14 17.17
C VAL A 16 0.00 -11.24 17.12
N TYR A 17 0.86 -11.27 18.15
CA TYR A 17 1.93 -12.25 18.32
C TYR A 17 1.77 -12.91 19.70
N PRO A 18 2.09 -14.21 19.86
CA PRO A 18 2.11 -14.88 21.15
C PRO A 18 3.31 -14.39 22.00
N MET A 19 3.29 -14.68 23.31
CA MET A 19 4.38 -14.28 24.23
C MET A 19 5.73 -14.92 23.89
N SER A 20 5.74 -16.06 23.22
CA SER A 20 6.93 -16.82 22.86
C SER A 20 7.66 -16.32 21.60
N THR A 21 7.03 -15.46 20.79
CA THR A 21 7.57 -15.07 19.48
C THR A 21 7.84 -13.57 19.42
N GLY A 22 9.12 -13.21 19.21
CA GLY A 22 9.54 -11.84 18.98
C GLY A 22 8.90 -11.21 17.73
N ARG A 23 8.70 -9.89 17.78
CA ARG A 23 8.12 -9.13 16.66
C ARG A 23 9.19 -8.77 15.64
N ASN A 24 8.83 -8.73 14.37
CA ASN A 24 9.67 -8.18 13.31
C ASN A 24 9.39 -6.68 13.14
N PHE A 25 10.37 -5.83 13.43
CA PHE A 25 10.23 -4.37 13.31
C PHE A 25 10.32 -3.87 11.87
N ASP A 26 11.02 -4.59 10.98
CA ASP A 26 11.05 -4.25 9.57
C ASP A 26 9.64 -4.34 8.97
N GLU A 27 8.84 -5.33 9.41
CA GLU A 27 7.45 -5.45 8.98
C GLU A 27 6.57 -4.32 9.53
N VAL A 28 6.83 -3.87 10.75
CA VAL A 28 6.10 -2.73 11.34
C VAL A 28 6.38 -1.45 10.55
N LEU A 29 7.64 -1.20 10.17
CA LEU A 29 8.03 -0.05 9.34
C LEU A 29 7.45 -0.15 7.93
N ARG A 30 7.58 -1.31 7.28
CA ARG A 30 7.02 -1.56 5.94
C ARG A 30 5.50 -1.36 5.91
N LEU A 31 4.81 -1.81 6.95
CA LEU A 31 3.37 -1.61 7.12
C LEU A 31 3.00 -0.13 7.29
N LEU A 32 3.78 0.63 8.07
CA LEU A 32 3.59 2.07 8.22
C LEU A 32 3.73 2.81 6.88
N ASP A 33 4.79 2.52 6.13
CA ASP A 33 5.05 3.13 4.81
C ASP A 33 3.92 2.82 3.82
N SER A 34 3.47 1.55 3.79
CA SER A 34 2.33 1.12 2.98
C SER A 34 1.05 1.90 3.33
N VAL A 35 0.72 2.02 4.62
CA VAL A 35 -0.48 2.74 5.07
C VAL A 35 -0.42 4.22 4.70
N GLN A 36 0.75 4.86 4.81
CA GLN A 36 0.90 6.26 4.41
C GLN A 36 0.80 6.45 2.89
N LEU A 37 1.40 5.55 2.11
CA LEU A 37 1.37 5.61 0.64
C LEU A 37 -0.04 5.44 0.09
N THR A 38 -0.75 4.42 0.59
CA THR A 38 -2.14 4.14 0.21
C THR A 38 -3.07 5.31 0.53
N ALA A 39 -2.85 5.99 1.67
CA ALA A 39 -3.63 7.16 2.07
C ALA A 39 -3.40 8.38 1.16
N LYS A 40 -2.18 8.59 0.66
CA LYS A 40 -1.83 9.75 -0.18
C LYS A 40 -2.23 9.58 -1.66
N HIS A 41 -1.92 8.43 -2.26
CA HIS A 41 -1.98 8.27 -3.73
C HIS A 41 -3.12 7.36 -4.22
N THR A 42 -3.94 6.82 -3.31
CA THR A 42 -4.99 5.85 -3.69
C THR A 42 -4.41 4.66 -4.47
N VAL A 43 -3.29 4.10 -3.96
CA VAL A 43 -2.64 2.89 -4.50
C VAL A 43 -2.74 1.75 -3.50
N ALA A 44 -2.49 0.52 -3.95
CA ALA A 44 -2.38 -0.66 -3.11
C ALA A 44 -0.99 -1.29 -3.26
N THR A 45 -0.38 -1.72 -2.16
CA THR A 45 0.94 -2.40 -2.19
C THR A 45 0.76 -3.91 -2.37
N PRO A 46 1.46 -4.56 -3.32
CA PRO A 46 1.40 -6.01 -3.51
C PRO A 46 2.03 -6.80 -2.35
N VAL A 47 1.93 -8.13 -2.44
CA VAL A 47 2.58 -9.05 -1.49
C VAL A 47 4.09 -8.81 -1.45
N ASN A 48 4.69 -8.84 -0.26
CA ASN A 48 6.11 -8.60 -0.02
C ASN A 48 6.65 -7.27 -0.56
N TRP A 49 5.78 -6.31 -0.83
CA TRP A 49 6.17 -4.99 -1.32
C TRP A 49 7.15 -4.30 -0.38
N LYS A 50 8.18 -3.70 -0.96
CA LYS A 50 9.16 -2.82 -0.30
C LYS A 50 9.10 -1.41 -0.90
N PRO A 51 9.44 -0.37 -0.13
CA PRO A 51 9.47 1.00 -0.63
C PRO A 51 10.32 1.14 -1.90
N GLY A 52 9.72 1.62 -2.99
CA GLY A 52 10.30 1.79 -4.32
C GLY A 52 9.92 0.70 -5.32
N GLN A 53 9.22 -0.36 -4.89
CA GLN A 53 8.68 -1.36 -5.80
C GLN A 53 7.33 -0.91 -6.37
N ASP A 54 6.95 -1.52 -7.49
CA ASP A 54 5.68 -1.24 -8.16
C ASP A 54 4.49 -1.49 -7.25
N VAL A 55 3.45 -0.68 -7.45
CA VAL A 55 2.19 -0.70 -6.73
C VAL A 55 1.03 -1.00 -7.69
N ILE A 56 -0.12 -1.32 -7.12
CA ILE A 56 -1.32 -1.70 -7.85
C ILE A 56 -2.34 -0.56 -7.78
N ILE A 57 -2.96 -0.26 -8.90
CA ILE A 57 -4.09 0.67 -8.96
C ILE A 57 -5.35 -0.08 -8.51
N PRO A 58 -6.02 0.35 -7.42
CA PRO A 58 -7.23 -0.29 -6.91
C PRO A 58 -8.33 -0.33 -7.97
N THR A 59 -9.13 -1.39 -7.99
CA THR A 59 -10.26 -1.54 -8.93
C THR A 59 -11.36 -0.49 -8.76
N SER A 60 -11.37 0.24 -7.63
CA SER A 60 -12.27 1.36 -7.39
C SER A 60 -11.95 2.59 -8.24
N VAL A 61 -10.75 2.68 -8.83
CA VAL A 61 -10.36 3.79 -9.71
C VAL A 61 -10.73 3.45 -11.15
N SER A 62 -11.52 4.31 -11.79
CA SER A 62 -11.89 4.18 -13.21
C SER A 62 -10.65 4.28 -14.12
N ASP A 63 -10.72 3.73 -15.33
CA ASP A 63 -9.59 3.83 -16.28
C ASP A 63 -9.32 5.29 -16.70
N GLU A 64 -10.35 6.13 -16.75
CA GLU A 64 -10.18 7.57 -17.03
C GLU A 64 -9.42 8.28 -15.91
N ASP A 65 -9.78 8.01 -14.66
CA ASP A 65 -9.11 8.60 -13.50
C ASP A 65 -7.68 8.06 -13.33
N ALA A 66 -7.47 6.77 -13.64
CA ALA A 66 -6.15 6.16 -13.65
C ALA A 66 -5.25 6.82 -14.69
N ARG A 67 -5.75 7.08 -15.91
CA ARG A 67 -5.01 7.81 -16.96
C ARG A 67 -4.69 9.25 -16.58
N LYS A 68 -5.61 9.95 -15.89
CA LYS A 68 -5.36 11.31 -15.39
C LYS A 68 -4.31 11.34 -14.27
N LYS A 69 -4.36 10.39 -13.33
CA LYS A 69 -3.44 10.32 -12.19
C LYS A 69 -2.05 9.80 -12.55
N TYR A 70 -1.96 8.90 -13.53
CA TYR A 70 -0.70 8.25 -13.94
C TYR A 70 -0.43 8.49 -15.43
N PRO A 71 -0.04 9.72 -15.83
CA PRO A 71 0.20 10.05 -17.24
C PRO A 71 1.41 9.32 -17.83
N GLN A 72 2.36 8.90 -16.99
CA GLN A 72 3.48 8.02 -17.39
C GLN A 72 3.05 6.60 -17.82
N GLY A 73 1.77 6.25 -17.66
CA GLY A 73 1.22 4.95 -18.04
C GLY A 73 1.29 3.91 -16.93
N TYR A 74 0.52 2.83 -17.10
CA TYR A 74 0.46 1.69 -16.19
C TYR A 74 0.30 0.39 -16.99
N GLN A 75 0.88 -0.70 -16.49
CA GLN A 75 0.80 -2.01 -17.12
C GLN A 75 -0.47 -2.72 -16.68
N THR A 76 -1.33 -3.08 -17.64
CA THR A 76 -2.54 -3.85 -17.36
C THR A 76 -2.28 -5.33 -17.64
N LEU A 77 -2.10 -6.14 -16.60
CA LEU A 77 -1.96 -7.59 -16.73
C LEU A 77 -3.34 -8.26 -16.84
N LYS A 78 -4.30 -7.76 -16.07
CA LYS A 78 -5.71 -8.14 -16.10
C LYS A 78 -6.57 -6.89 -15.83
N PRO A 79 -7.86 -6.87 -16.18
CA PRO A 79 -8.73 -5.71 -15.93
C PRO A 79 -8.72 -5.22 -14.47
N TYR A 80 -8.52 -6.13 -13.52
CA TYR A 80 -8.43 -5.84 -12.08
C TYR A 80 -6.99 -5.74 -11.55
N LEU A 81 -5.99 -6.01 -12.38
CA LEU A 81 -4.57 -6.05 -12.00
C LEU A 81 -3.79 -5.09 -12.89
N ARG A 82 -3.76 -3.83 -12.44
CA ARG A 82 -3.07 -2.72 -13.09
C ARG A 82 -1.88 -2.31 -12.22
N VAL A 83 -0.67 -2.43 -12.77
CA VAL A 83 0.60 -2.19 -12.08
C VAL A 83 1.15 -0.83 -12.52
N VAL A 84 1.58 -0.02 -11.56
CA VAL A 84 2.20 1.28 -11.79
C VAL A 84 3.40 1.44 -10.87
N SER A 85 4.44 2.12 -11.33
CA SER A 85 5.57 2.44 -10.46
C SER A 85 5.13 3.34 -9.30
N GLN A 86 5.77 3.16 -8.14
CA GLN A 86 5.40 3.89 -6.95
C GLN A 86 5.48 5.42 -7.20
N PRO A 87 4.39 6.17 -6.95
CA PRO A 87 4.44 7.63 -6.98
C PRO A 87 5.33 8.19 -5.86
N ASP A 88 5.98 9.33 -6.13
CA ASP A 88 6.92 10.04 -5.24
C ASP A 88 8.26 9.33 -4.95
N LYS A 89 8.81 8.61 -5.93
CA LYS A 89 10.21 8.14 -5.89
C LYS A 89 10.95 8.40 -7.19
#